data_AF-A0A7S2P345-F1
#
_entry.id   AF-A0A7S2P345-F1
#
_cell.length_a   1.000
_cell.length_b   1.000
_cell.length_c   1.000
_cell.angle_alpha   90.00
_cell.angle_beta   90.00
_cell.angle_gamma   90.00
#
_symmetry.space_group_name_H-M   'P 1'
#
loop_
_entity.id
_entity.type
_entity.pdbx_description
1 polymer ?
#
loop_
_entity_poly.entity_id
_entity_poly.type
_entity_poly.pdbx_seq_one_letter_code
_entity_poly.pdbx_strand_id
1 'polypeptide(L)'
;MVTCNKDICPNAVYYDDIGFVNYAPYTGGGWGGAVNENISDEKKKLAMEFLTFFASKEESRKWVIPKVGSREYYFGYDAYRLSHMNVEDYVEQGFDRESTDAYLYSIKEGLASPNLVLEIRIPEVAKIGSILDIAAINHLNTTKGITATDQMRRDVMTDVTTNWTKIISDYDARATIEKMEKMLPQYQKLR
;
A
#
# COMPACT_ATOMS: atom_id res chain seq x y z
N MET A 1 -17.79 15.48 3.30
CA MET A 1 -16.89 15.28 2.14
C MET A 1 -17.36 16.19 1.01
N VAL A 2 -16.45 16.75 0.22
CA VAL A 2 -16.79 17.58 -0.93
C VAL A 2 -16.89 16.68 -2.17
N THR A 3 -17.86 16.91 -3.06
CA THR A 3 -17.96 16.15 -4.31
C THR A 3 -16.76 16.43 -5.19
N CYS A 4 -16.15 15.37 -5.70
CA CYS A 4 -14.98 15.43 -6.56
C CYS A 4 -15.34 15.99 -7.94
N ASN A 5 -14.48 16.83 -8.49
CA ASN A 5 -14.56 17.35 -9.87
C ASN A 5 -13.14 17.62 -10.37
N LYS A 6 -12.96 18.04 -11.63
CA LYS A 6 -11.62 18.26 -12.20
C LYS A 6 -10.79 19.34 -11.49
N ASP A 7 -11.44 20.33 -10.88
CA ASP A 7 -10.73 21.43 -10.20
C ASP A 7 -10.29 21.02 -8.78
N ILE A 8 -11.08 20.18 -8.11
CA ILE A 8 -10.83 19.68 -6.75
C ILE A 8 -9.95 18.42 -6.79
N CYS A 9 -10.14 17.57 -7.80
CA CYS A 9 -9.47 16.29 -8.00
C CYS A 9 -8.92 16.21 -9.44
N PRO A 10 -7.77 16.82 -9.73
CA PRO A 10 -7.23 16.86 -11.09
C PRO A 10 -6.94 15.48 -11.68
N ASN A 11 -6.74 14.47 -10.82
CA ASN A 11 -6.44 13.09 -11.22
C ASN A 11 -7.66 12.15 -11.17
N ALA A 12 -8.88 12.68 -11.02
CA ALA A 12 -10.08 11.85 -10.95
C ALA A 12 -10.45 11.22 -12.31
N VAL A 13 -10.95 9.99 -12.26
CA VAL A 13 -11.50 9.26 -13.41
C VAL A 13 -13.01 9.44 -13.45
N TYR A 14 -13.57 9.71 -14.63
CA TYR A 14 -15.00 9.84 -14.81
C TYR A 14 -15.63 8.48 -15.14
N TYR A 15 -16.73 8.18 -14.45
CA TYR A 15 -17.58 7.01 -14.69
C TYR A 15 -19.02 7.48 -14.98
N ASP A 16 -19.69 6.85 -15.94
CA ASP A 16 -21.03 7.28 -16.38
C ASP A 16 -22.10 7.14 -15.29
N ASP A 17 -21.91 6.20 -14.35
CA ASP A 17 -22.86 5.86 -13.29
C ASP A 17 -22.60 6.59 -11.98
N ILE A 18 -21.34 6.92 -11.66
CA ILE A 18 -20.93 7.50 -10.36
C ILE A 18 -20.15 8.82 -10.47
N GLY A 19 -19.94 9.34 -11.68
CA GLY A 19 -19.27 10.61 -11.93
C GLY A 19 -17.76 10.57 -11.71
N PHE A 20 -17.17 11.69 -11.27
CA PHE A 20 -15.73 11.76 -10.99
C PHE A 20 -15.37 11.03 -9.70
N VAL A 21 -14.50 10.04 -9.81
CA VAL A 21 -13.93 9.29 -8.68
C VAL A 21 -12.46 9.61 -8.56
N ASN A 22 -12.04 10.11 -7.40
CA ASN A 22 -10.63 10.24 -7.06
C ASN A 22 -10.08 8.84 -6.74
N TYR A 23 -9.31 8.27 -7.66
CA TYR A 23 -8.70 6.95 -7.50
C TYR A 23 -7.20 7.08 -7.30
N ALA A 24 -6.70 6.54 -6.19
CA ALA A 24 -5.28 6.48 -5.87
C ALA A 24 -4.84 5.02 -5.91
N PRO A 25 -4.08 4.57 -6.92
CA PRO A 25 -3.50 3.23 -6.89
C PRO A 25 -2.64 3.09 -5.64
N TYR A 26 -2.95 2.07 -4.85
CA TYR A 26 -2.10 1.71 -3.72
C TYR A 26 -1.01 0.77 -4.22
N THR A 27 0.25 1.17 -4.04
CA THR A 27 1.39 0.29 -4.28
C THR A 27 2.10 0.02 -2.96
N GLY A 28 2.28 -1.27 -2.65
CA GLY A 28 3.09 -1.69 -1.52
C GLY A 28 4.57 -1.51 -1.86
N GLY A 29 5.34 -0.85 -0.99
CA GLY A 29 6.79 -0.64 -1.17
C GLY A 29 7.65 -1.90 -1.02
N GLY A 30 7.02 -3.08 -0.91
CA GLY A 30 7.66 -4.35 -0.60
C GLY A 30 7.95 -4.56 0.88
N TRP A 31 8.60 -5.67 1.19
CA TRP A 31 9.00 -6.01 2.56
C TRP A 31 10.14 -5.11 3.05
N GLY A 32 10.00 -4.56 4.25
CA GLY A 32 11.04 -3.76 4.91
C GLY A 32 11.80 -4.55 5.98
N GLY A 33 13.11 -4.35 6.06
CA GLY A 33 13.94 -4.78 7.18
C GLY A 33 14.18 -3.64 8.16
N ALA A 34 14.14 -3.92 9.47
CA ALA A 34 14.46 -2.97 10.52
C ALA A 34 15.46 -3.56 11.51
N VAL A 35 16.34 -2.71 12.05
CA VAL A 35 17.32 -3.10 13.07
C VAL A 35 16.91 -2.49 14.40
N ASN A 36 16.84 -3.31 15.44
CA ASN A 36 16.49 -2.85 16.78
C ASN A 36 17.57 -1.90 17.32
N GLU A 37 17.16 -0.75 17.83
CA GLU A 37 18.06 0.26 18.38
C GLU A 37 18.78 -0.21 19.67
N ASN A 38 18.18 -1.14 20.42
CA ASN A 38 18.63 -1.58 21.74
C ASN A 38 19.67 -2.70 21.74
N ILE A 39 20.30 -3.00 20.61
CA ILE A 39 21.37 -4.00 20.50
C ILE A 39 22.74 -3.32 20.39
N SER A 40 23.83 -4.06 20.63
CA SER A 40 25.19 -3.52 20.49
C SER A 40 25.47 -3.07 19.05
N ASP A 41 26.38 -2.10 18.89
CA ASP A 41 26.73 -1.56 17.56
C ASP A 41 27.29 -2.63 16.61
N GLU A 42 28.04 -3.59 17.16
CA GLU A 42 28.48 -4.78 16.42
C GLU A 42 27.29 -5.57 15.86
N LYS A 43 26.26 -5.83 16.67
CA LYS A 43 25.05 -6.53 16.23
C LYS A 43 24.23 -5.71 15.23
N LYS A 44 24.18 -4.39 15.39
CA LYS A 44 23.52 -3.50 14.42
C LYS A 44 24.20 -3.60 13.05
N LYS A 45 25.54 -3.59 13.03
CA LYS A 45 26.33 -3.73 11.81
C LYS A 45 26.05 -5.08 11.13
N LEU A 46 26.13 -6.19 11.87
CA LEU A 46 25.85 -7.52 11.34
C LEU A 46 24.42 -7.66 10.81
N ALA A 47 23.44 -7.11 11.53
CA ALA A 47 22.05 -7.10 11.08
C ALA A 47 21.87 -6.28 9.79
N MET A 48 22.54 -5.14 9.68
CA MET A 48 22.51 -4.31 8.46
C MET A 48 23.19 -5.01 7.27
N GLU A 49 24.33 -5.67 7.50
CA GLU A 49 25.02 -6.47 6.47
C GLU A 49 24.11 -7.60 5.95
N PHE A 50 23.46 -8.33 6.86
CA PHE A 50 22.49 -9.37 6.51
C PHE A 50 21.31 -8.82 5.68
N LEU A 51 20.68 -7.73 6.13
CA LEU A 51 19.58 -7.10 5.39
C LEU A 51 20.03 -6.59 4.01
N THR A 52 21.23 -6.03 3.92
CA THR A 52 21.80 -5.55 2.65
C THR A 52 22.07 -6.70 1.69
N PHE A 53 22.53 -7.85 2.19
CA PHE A 53 22.70 -9.05 1.37
C PHE A 53 21.38 -9.50 0.74
N PHE A 54 20.31 -9.64 1.54
CA PHE A 54 18.98 -10.02 1.02
C PHE A 54 18.40 -8.98 0.07
N ALA A 55 18.64 -7.70 0.34
CA ALA A 55 18.21 -6.62 -0.54
C ALA A 55 19.10 -6.45 -1.78
N SER A 56 20.23 -7.17 -1.90
CA SER A 56 21.13 -7.05 -3.04
C SER A 56 20.41 -7.43 -4.34
N LYS A 57 20.87 -6.87 -5.48
CA LYS A 57 20.26 -7.14 -6.80
C LYS A 57 20.23 -8.63 -7.14
N GLU A 58 21.27 -9.36 -6.77
CA GLU A 58 21.38 -10.79 -7.08
C GLU A 58 20.39 -11.60 -6.25
N GLU A 59 20.38 -11.41 -4.93
CA GLU A 59 19.47 -12.13 -4.04
C GLU A 59 18.02 -11.74 -4.31
N SER A 60 17.71 -10.44 -4.45
CA SER A 60 16.36 -9.97 -4.71
C SER A 60 15.76 -10.60 -5.97
N ARG A 61 16.56 -10.74 -7.04
CA ARG A 61 16.11 -11.36 -8.29
C ARG A 61 15.78 -12.84 -8.10
N LYS A 62 16.60 -13.59 -7.35
CA LYS A 62 16.35 -15.02 -7.07
C LYS A 62 15.01 -15.25 -6.37
N TRP A 63 14.65 -14.37 -5.45
CA TRP A 63 13.43 -14.49 -4.67
C TRP A 63 12.19 -13.95 -5.38
N VAL A 64 12.31 -12.88 -6.17
CA VAL A 64 11.17 -12.27 -6.89
C VAL A 64 10.89 -12.96 -8.22
N ILE A 65 11.93 -13.48 -8.87
CA ILE A 65 11.85 -14.15 -10.17
C ILE A 65 12.47 -15.56 -10.04
N PRO A 66 11.91 -16.43 -9.18
CA PRO A 66 12.44 -17.78 -9.01
C PRO A 66 12.10 -18.63 -10.23
N LYS A 67 12.92 -19.64 -10.52
CA LYS A 67 12.61 -20.61 -11.57
C LYS A 67 11.27 -21.30 -11.29
N VAL A 68 10.40 -21.41 -12.28
CA VAL A 68 9.13 -22.13 -12.17
C VAL A 68 9.38 -23.57 -11.73
N GLY A 69 8.71 -24.00 -10.66
CA GLY A 69 8.86 -25.33 -10.05
C GLY A 69 10.10 -25.51 -9.16
N SER A 70 10.87 -24.45 -8.90
CA SER A 70 11.94 -24.48 -7.87
C SER A 70 11.38 -24.44 -6.45
N ARG A 71 12.24 -24.65 -5.45
CA ARG A 71 11.85 -24.54 -4.03
C ARG A 71 11.51 -23.10 -3.65
N GLU A 72 12.13 -22.14 -4.32
CA GLU A 72 11.99 -20.71 -4.10
C GLU A 72 10.69 -20.16 -4.71
N TYR A 73 10.04 -20.93 -5.58
CA TYR A 73 8.75 -20.61 -6.22
C TYR A 73 7.63 -20.23 -5.24
N TYR A 74 7.68 -20.69 -3.99
CA TYR A 74 6.63 -20.43 -3.00
C TYR A 74 6.66 -19.04 -2.34
N PHE A 75 7.74 -18.26 -2.54
CA PHE A 75 7.95 -17.01 -1.78
C PHE A 75 7.30 -15.77 -2.43
N GLY A 76 6.66 -15.92 -3.60
CA GLY A 76 5.84 -14.89 -4.24
C GLY A 76 6.59 -14.01 -5.25
N TYR A 77 5.85 -13.43 -6.20
CA TYR A 77 6.39 -12.68 -7.37
C TYR A 77 6.35 -11.16 -7.20
N ASP A 78 6.41 -10.67 -5.96
CA ASP A 78 6.16 -9.26 -5.68
C ASP A 78 7.31 -8.38 -6.15
N ALA A 79 7.12 -7.74 -7.30
CA ALA A 79 8.12 -6.87 -7.88
C ALA A 79 8.23 -5.53 -7.11
N TYR A 80 9.25 -5.41 -6.26
CA TYR A 80 9.52 -4.20 -5.45
C TYR A 80 10.69 -3.33 -5.95
N ARG A 81 11.29 -3.65 -7.11
CA ARG A 81 12.36 -2.85 -7.75
C ARG A 81 12.02 -2.64 -9.22
N LEU A 82 12.39 -1.48 -9.77
CA LEU A 82 12.25 -1.21 -11.22
C LEU A 82 13.03 -2.24 -12.07
N SER A 83 14.16 -2.74 -11.56
CA SER A 83 14.92 -3.80 -12.23
C SER A 83 14.20 -5.15 -12.30
N HIS A 84 13.12 -5.34 -11.55
CA HIS A 84 12.25 -6.53 -11.65
C HIS A 84 11.15 -6.35 -12.71
N MET A 85 11.11 -5.23 -13.44
CA MET A 85 10.00 -4.92 -14.35
C MET A 85 10.27 -5.35 -15.82
N ASN A 86 11.21 -6.26 -16.00
CA ASN A 86 11.61 -6.81 -17.30
C ASN A 86 10.97 -8.19 -17.50
N VAL A 87 10.12 -8.30 -18.51
CA VAL A 87 9.32 -9.50 -18.81
C VAL A 87 10.22 -10.68 -19.20
N GLU A 88 11.30 -10.42 -19.93
CA GLU A 88 12.22 -11.48 -20.37
C GLU A 88 12.84 -12.23 -19.20
N ASP A 89 13.12 -11.53 -18.09
CA ASP A 89 13.70 -12.15 -16.90
C ASP A 89 12.77 -13.22 -16.32
N TYR A 90 11.44 -13.04 -16.41
CA TYR A 90 10.46 -14.04 -15.97
C TYR A 90 10.30 -15.14 -16.99
N VAL A 91 10.22 -14.82 -18.29
CA VAL A 91 10.08 -15.84 -19.34
C VAL A 91 11.26 -16.81 -19.33
N GLU A 92 12.48 -16.32 -19.10
CA GLU A 92 13.68 -17.16 -18.92
C GLU A 92 13.57 -18.13 -17.73
N GLN A 93 12.82 -17.75 -16.69
CA GLN A 93 12.56 -18.58 -15.50
C GLN A 93 11.37 -19.54 -15.69
N GLY A 94 10.71 -19.50 -16.85
CA GLY A 94 9.64 -20.42 -17.23
C GLY A 94 8.22 -19.89 -17.04
N PHE A 95 8.05 -18.58 -16.78
CA PHE A 95 6.74 -17.96 -16.68
C PHE A 95 6.12 -17.76 -18.06
N ASP A 96 4.78 -17.79 -18.09
CA ASP A 96 4.01 -17.43 -19.28
C ASP A 96 4.18 -15.93 -19.60
N ARG A 97 4.41 -15.61 -20.88
CA ARG A 97 4.68 -14.24 -21.32
C ARG A 97 3.45 -13.35 -21.16
N GLU A 98 2.30 -13.77 -21.66
CA GLU A 98 1.09 -12.94 -21.69
C GLU A 98 0.67 -12.55 -20.27
N SER A 99 0.69 -13.53 -19.36
CA SER A 99 0.39 -13.32 -17.95
C SER A 99 1.41 -12.40 -17.26
N THR A 100 2.71 -12.57 -17.58
CA THR A 100 3.78 -11.73 -17.05
C THR A 100 3.67 -10.29 -17.56
N ASP A 101 3.41 -10.11 -18.85
CA ASP A 101 3.21 -8.80 -19.47
C ASP A 101 2.04 -8.07 -18.80
N ALA A 102 0.89 -8.72 -18.65
CA ALA A 102 -0.27 -8.15 -17.99
C ALA A 102 0.02 -7.77 -16.53
N TYR A 103 0.68 -8.65 -15.77
CA TYR A 103 1.07 -8.40 -14.39
C TYR A 103 2.01 -7.19 -14.26
N LEU A 104 3.15 -7.19 -14.96
CA LEU A 104 4.13 -6.11 -14.87
C LEU A 104 3.60 -4.79 -15.45
N TYR A 105 2.72 -4.85 -16.46
CA TYR A 105 2.03 -3.68 -16.99
C TYR A 105 1.14 -3.03 -15.93
N SER A 106 0.32 -3.81 -15.22
CA SER A 106 -0.55 -3.29 -14.15
C SER A 106 0.24 -2.57 -13.05
N ILE A 107 1.42 -3.09 -12.70
CA ILE A 107 2.30 -2.45 -11.72
C ILE A 107 2.85 -1.13 -12.28
N LYS A 108 3.33 -1.14 -13.53
CA LYS A 108 3.85 0.07 -14.19
C LYS A 108 2.79 1.16 -14.30
N GLU A 109 1.55 0.83 -14.65
CA GLU A 109 0.44 1.79 -14.70
C GLU A 109 0.17 2.39 -13.32
N GLY A 110 0.13 1.57 -12.27
CA GLY A 110 0.00 2.04 -10.90
C GLY A 110 1.12 3.01 -10.52
N LEU A 111 2.37 2.64 -10.80
CA LEU A 111 3.56 3.46 -10.52
C LEU A 111 3.61 4.77 -11.32
N ALA A 112 3.02 4.80 -12.51
CA ALA A 112 2.95 5.99 -13.36
C ALA A 112 1.82 6.96 -12.94
N SER A 113 0.94 6.56 -12.02
CA SER A 113 -0.18 7.40 -11.61
C SER A 113 0.30 8.64 -10.84
N PRO A 114 -0.15 9.84 -11.20
CA PRO A 114 0.13 11.05 -10.43
C PRO A 114 -0.58 11.07 -9.06
N ASN A 115 -1.48 10.11 -8.82
CA ASN A 115 -2.21 9.93 -7.56
C ASN A 115 -1.74 8.69 -6.80
N LEU A 116 -0.54 8.18 -7.10
CA LEU A 116 0.04 7.01 -6.45
C LEU A 116 0.17 7.23 -4.94
N VAL A 117 -0.31 6.25 -4.16
CA VAL A 117 -0.01 6.15 -2.72
C VAL A 117 1.01 5.03 -2.53
N LEU A 118 2.25 5.43 -2.25
CA LEU A 118 3.31 4.52 -1.83
C LEU A 118 3.16 4.29 -0.33
N GLU A 119 2.91 3.03 0.05
CA GLU A 119 2.85 2.47 1.41
C GLU A 119 2.80 3.47 2.59
N ILE A 120 1.70 3.47 3.34
CA ILE A 120 1.54 4.36 4.50
C ILE A 120 2.30 3.80 5.71
N ARG A 121 3.39 4.47 6.12
CA ARG A 121 4.17 4.13 7.33
C ARG A 121 4.03 5.19 8.41
N ILE A 122 2.81 5.33 8.94
CA ILE A 122 2.51 6.27 10.03
C ILE A 122 2.24 5.52 11.34
N PRO A 123 2.40 6.18 12.50
CA PRO A 123 1.94 5.63 13.77
C PRO A 123 0.47 5.21 13.71
N GLU A 124 0.08 4.21 14.50
CA GLU A 124 -1.30 3.72 14.56
C GLU A 124 -1.87 3.16 13.23
N VAL A 125 -1.04 2.96 12.18
CA VAL A 125 -1.50 2.46 10.87
C VAL A 125 -2.29 1.15 10.96
N ALA A 126 -1.91 0.24 11.87
CA ALA A 126 -2.65 -0.99 12.10
C ALA A 126 -4.09 -0.73 12.57
N LYS A 127 -4.29 0.23 13.49
CA LYS A 127 -5.64 0.61 13.94
C LYS A 127 -6.44 1.29 12.84
N ILE A 128 -5.79 2.17 12.08
CA ILE A 128 -6.41 2.84 10.92
C ILE A 128 -6.88 1.78 9.91
N GLY A 129 -6.03 0.82 9.56
CA GLY A 129 -6.37 -0.30 8.68
C GLY A 129 -7.55 -1.12 9.21
N SER A 130 -7.51 -1.54 10.47
CA SER A 130 -8.60 -2.34 11.05
C SER A 130 -9.96 -1.64 11.05
N ILE A 131 -10.03 -0.31 11.16
CA ILE A 131 -11.30 0.42 11.03
C ILE A 131 -11.92 0.24 9.65
N LEU A 132 -11.10 0.28 8.59
CA LEU A 132 -11.57 0.05 7.22
C LEU A 132 -12.05 -1.40 7.05
N ASP A 133 -11.27 -2.37 7.54
CA ASP A 133 -11.63 -3.79 7.46
C ASP A 133 -12.96 -4.08 8.16
N ILE A 134 -13.13 -3.59 9.39
CA ILE A 134 -14.36 -3.76 10.16
C ILE A 134 -15.55 -3.10 9.45
N ALA A 135 -15.37 -1.89 8.92
CA ALA A 135 -16.42 -1.18 8.21
C ALA A 135 -16.84 -1.92 6.93
N ALA A 136 -15.88 -2.43 6.15
CA ALA A 136 -16.13 -3.23 4.96
C ALA A 136 -16.87 -4.54 5.29
N ILE A 137 -16.40 -5.29 6.29
CA ILE A 137 -17.02 -6.53 6.75
C ILE A 137 -18.46 -6.28 7.22
N ASN A 138 -18.67 -5.25 8.05
CA ASN A 138 -20.01 -4.90 8.52
C ASN A 138 -20.93 -4.50 7.38
N HIS A 139 -20.45 -3.69 6.44
CA HIS A 139 -21.21 -3.30 5.26
C HIS A 139 -21.64 -4.53 4.45
N LEU A 140 -20.72 -5.45 4.15
CA LEU A 140 -21.02 -6.69 3.43
C LEU A 140 -22.02 -7.58 4.18
N ASN A 141 -21.88 -7.70 5.51
CA ASN A 141 -22.80 -8.46 6.35
C ASN A 141 -24.21 -7.86 6.39
N THR A 142 -24.32 -6.54 6.36
CA THR A 142 -25.60 -5.82 6.34
C THR A 142 -26.25 -5.89 4.96
N THR A 143 -25.49 -5.71 3.88
CA THR A 143 -26.02 -5.69 2.51
C THR A 143 -26.35 -7.08 2.00
N LYS A 144 -25.62 -8.13 2.42
CA LYS A 144 -25.84 -9.52 1.98
C LYS A 144 -25.94 -9.67 0.46
N GLY A 145 -25.14 -8.88 -0.27
CA GLY A 145 -25.09 -8.90 -1.74
C GLY A 145 -26.14 -8.05 -2.46
N ILE A 146 -26.98 -7.27 -1.77
CA ILE A 146 -27.79 -6.25 -2.44
C ILE A 146 -26.89 -5.15 -3.00
N THR A 147 -27.30 -4.53 -4.10
CA THR A 147 -26.64 -3.34 -4.65
C THR A 147 -26.65 -2.22 -3.61
N ALA A 148 -25.47 -1.88 -3.09
CA ALA A 148 -25.33 -0.77 -2.15
C ALA A 148 -25.66 0.55 -2.85
N THR A 149 -26.58 1.32 -2.26
CA THR A 149 -26.89 2.68 -2.71
C THR A 149 -25.73 3.62 -2.37
N ASP A 150 -25.64 4.75 -3.08
CA ASP A 150 -24.64 5.75 -2.78
C ASP A 150 -24.72 6.27 -1.34
N GLN A 151 -25.93 6.34 -0.78
CA GLN A 151 -26.09 6.79 0.60
C GLN A 151 -25.47 5.80 1.57
N MET A 152 -25.70 4.50 1.39
CA MET A 152 -25.08 3.47 2.23
C MET A 152 -23.56 3.52 2.16
N ARG A 153 -22.99 3.77 0.98
CA ARG A 153 -21.54 3.93 0.81
C ARG A 153 -21.03 5.18 1.53
N ARG A 154 -21.74 6.31 1.43
CA ARG A 154 -21.40 7.56 2.13
C ARG A 154 -21.47 7.43 3.64
N ASP A 155 -22.45 6.72 4.17
CA ASP A 155 -22.60 6.50 5.61
C ASP A 155 -21.40 5.71 6.15
N VAL A 156 -21.04 4.60 5.50
CA VAL A 156 -19.84 3.82 5.83
C VAL A 156 -18.57 4.68 5.81
N MET A 157 -18.39 5.49 4.76
CA MET A 157 -17.21 6.35 4.63
C MET A 157 -17.19 7.49 5.68
N THR A 158 -18.36 7.96 6.12
CA THR A 158 -18.48 8.94 7.21
C THR A 158 -18.04 8.33 8.54
N ASP A 159 -18.47 7.10 8.82
CA ASP A 159 -18.08 6.38 10.03
C ASP A 159 -16.57 6.08 10.05
N VAL A 160 -16.01 5.59 8.93
CA VAL A 160 -14.56 5.36 8.78
C VAL A 160 -13.79 6.66 9.03
N THR A 161 -14.20 7.76 8.38
CA THR A 161 -13.54 9.06 8.52
C THR A 161 -13.57 9.58 9.95
N THR A 162 -14.70 9.41 10.64
CA THR A 162 -14.88 9.83 12.04
C THR A 162 -13.92 9.07 12.95
N ASN A 163 -13.85 7.74 12.80
CA ASN A 163 -12.98 6.89 13.60
C ASN A 163 -11.50 7.15 13.32
N TRP A 164 -11.10 7.32 12.07
CA TRP A 164 -9.74 7.72 11.71
C TRP A 164 -9.36 9.06 12.32
N THR A 165 -10.25 10.07 12.21
CA THR A 165 -10.03 11.40 12.80
C THR A 165 -9.84 11.31 14.31
N LYS A 166 -10.62 10.45 14.98
CA LYS A 166 -10.43 10.19 16.41
C LYS A 166 -9.07 9.58 16.73
N ILE A 167 -8.64 8.53 16.01
CA ILE A 167 -7.32 7.90 16.23
C ILE A 167 -6.20 8.92 16.07
N ILE A 168 -6.25 9.71 15.00
CA ILE A 168 -5.24 10.74 14.70
C ILE A 168 -5.22 11.80 15.81
N SER A 169 -6.39 12.27 16.25
CA SER A 169 -6.50 13.30 17.28
C SER A 169 -6.03 12.80 18.65
N ASP A 170 -6.42 11.57 19.02
CA ASP A 170 -6.00 10.92 20.26
C ASP A 170 -4.49 10.62 20.25
N TYR A 171 -3.89 10.32 19.09
CA TYR A 171 -2.44 10.23 18.95
C TYR A 171 -1.82 11.60 19.19
N ASP A 172 -2.16 12.61 18.38
CA ASP A 172 -1.57 13.96 18.40
C ASP A 172 -1.70 14.68 19.76
N ALA A 173 -2.68 14.31 20.59
CA ALA A 173 -2.88 14.85 21.93
C ALA A 173 -1.97 14.24 23.02
N ARG A 174 -1.18 13.19 22.71
CA ARG A 174 -0.31 12.55 23.71
C ARG A 174 0.85 13.48 24.09
N ALA A 175 1.05 13.66 25.40
CA ALA A 175 2.10 14.54 25.96
C ALA A 175 3.53 14.17 25.52
N THR A 176 3.77 12.94 25.08
CA THR A 176 5.07 12.46 24.58
C THR A 176 5.39 12.91 23.16
N ILE A 177 4.44 13.53 22.44
CA ILE A 177 4.60 13.93 21.03
C ILE A 177 5.30 15.28 20.86
N GLU A 178 5.59 16.05 21.92
CA GLU A 178 6.44 17.24 21.77
C GLU A 178 7.81 16.95 21.13
N LYS A 179 8.26 15.68 21.17
CA LYS A 179 9.49 15.20 20.51
C LYS A 179 9.25 14.32 19.27
N MET A 180 8.01 14.09 18.85
CA MET A 180 7.63 13.26 17.69
C MET A 180 6.83 14.09 16.67
N GLU A 181 6.80 13.67 15.41
CA GLU A 181 6.00 14.37 14.38
C GLU A 181 4.51 14.05 14.55
N LYS A 182 3.66 15.07 14.48
CA LYS A 182 2.20 14.90 14.51
C LYS A 182 1.70 14.22 13.25
N MET A 183 0.71 13.35 13.40
CA MET A 183 0.08 12.61 12.29
C MET A 183 -0.78 13.53 11.42
N LEU A 184 -1.55 14.45 11.99
CA LEU A 184 -2.49 15.26 11.21
C LEU A 184 -1.79 16.12 10.13
N PRO A 185 -0.68 16.83 10.42
CA PRO A 185 0.07 17.55 9.39
C PRO A 185 0.64 16.64 8.30
N GLN A 186 1.12 15.44 8.64
CA GLN A 186 1.60 14.46 7.65
C GLN A 186 0.45 13.95 6.78
N TYR A 187 -0.69 13.62 7.40
CA TYR A 187 -1.89 13.13 6.73
C TYR A 187 -2.53 14.18 5.81
N GLN A 188 -2.50 15.46 6.20
CA GLN A 188 -3.03 16.57 5.40
C GLN A 188 -2.12 16.96 4.24
N LYS A 189 -0.80 16.73 4.31
CA LYS A 189 0.11 16.91 3.16
C LYS A 189 -0.14 15.91 2.02
N LEU A 190 -0.85 14.82 2.31
CA LEU A 190 -1.20 13.76 1.36
C LEU A 190 -2.60 13.96 0.72
N ARG A 191 -3.30 15.04 1.07
CA ARG A 191 -4.59 15.45 0.48
C ARG A 191 -4.42 16.68 -0.39
#